data_AF-A0A7V9NG72-F1
#
_entry.id   AF-A0A7V9NG72-F1
#
_cell.length_a   1.000
_cell.length_b   1.000
_cell.length_c   1.000
_cell.angle_alpha   90.00
_cell.angle_beta   90.00
_cell.angle_gamma   90.00
#
_symmetry.space_group_name_H-M   'P 1'
#
loop_
_entity.id
_entity.type
_entity.pdbx_description
1 polymer ?
#
loop_
_entity_poly.entity_id
_entity_poly.type
_entity_poly.pdbx_seq_one_letter_code
_entity_poly.pdbx_strand_id
1 'polypeptide(L)' 'DLLATGGTANATVQLVKQLGGDIVGVAFLIELVALGGRAKLDEEQLHVVLQY' A
#
# COMPACT_ATOMS: atom_id res chain seq x y z
N ASP A 1 7.37 5.87 0.46
CA ASP A 1 8.78 5.47 0.24
C ASP A 1 8.95 3.97 0.44
N LEU A 2 8.63 3.40 1.61
CA LEU A 2 8.83 1.98 1.90
C LEU A 2 7.54 1.28 2.38
N LEU A 3 7.25 0.10 1.83
CA LEU A 3 6.21 -0.81 2.27
C LEU A 3 6.81 -1.90 3.16
N ALA A 4 6.50 -1.85 4.46
CA ALA A 4 6.86 -2.89 5.43
C ALA A 4 5.64 -3.79 5.71
N THR A 5 4.99 -3.63 6.87
CA THR A 5 3.79 -4.41 7.27
C THR A 5 2.48 -3.87 6.71
N GLY A 6 2.52 -2.81 5.89
CA GLY A 6 1.35 -2.22 5.22
C GLY A 6 0.36 -1.44 6.10
N GLY A 7 0.60 -1.34 7.42
CA GLY A 7 -0.35 -0.73 8.36
C GLY A 7 -0.69 0.74 8.05
N THR A 8 0.33 1.58 7.90
CA THR A 8 0.15 3.00 7.58
C THR A 8 -0.53 3.19 6.23
N ALA A 9 -0.09 2.45 5.21
CA ALA A 9 -0.65 2.51 3.87
C ALA A 9 -2.14 2.17 3.84
N ASN A 10 -2.54 1.07 4.49
CA ASN A 10 -3.94 0.67 4.58
C ASN A 10 -4.78 1.71 5.34
N ALA A 11 -4.28 2.26 6.45
CA ALA A 11 -5.00 3.32 7.16
C ALA A 11 -5.25 4.55 6.28
N THR A 12 -4.25 4.95 5.46
CA THR A 12 -4.40 6.05 4.50
C THR A 12 -5.42 5.71 3.41
N VAL A 13 -5.36 4.52 2.82
CA VAL A 13 -6.33 4.03 1.82
C VAL A 13 -7.76 4.09 2.38
N GLN A 14 -7.97 3.57 3.59
CA GLN A 14 -9.29 3.57 4.24
C GLN A 14 -9.79 5.00 4.51
N LEU A 15 -8.90 5.90 4.94
CA LEU A 15 -9.26 7.31 5.17
C LEU A 15 -9.71 7.99 3.87
N VAL A 16 -8.99 7.78 2.77
CA VAL A 16 -9.36 8.35 1.46
C VAL A 16 -10.69 7.76 0.97
N LYS A 17 -10.89 6.45 1.10
CA LYS A 17 -12.18 5.78 0.79
C LYS A 17 -13.34 6.38 1.61
N GLN A 18 -13.14 6.61 2.91
CA GLN A 18 -14.15 7.22 3.80
C GLN A 18 -14.53 8.66 3.42
N LEU A 19 -13.60 9.39 2.81
CA LEU A 19 -13.84 10.75 2.31
C LEU A 19 -14.47 10.76 0.91
N GLY A 20 -14.85 9.58 0.37
CA GLY A 20 -15.44 9.44 -0.96
C GLY A 20 -14.42 9.45 -2.10
N GLY A 21 -13.14 9.30 -1.80
CA GLY A 21 -12.09 9.16 -2.80
C GLY A 21 -12.02 7.75 -3.39
N ASP A 22 -11.74 7.67 -4.69
CA ASP A 22 -11.47 6.41 -5.38
C ASP A 22 -9.96 6.15 -5.43
N ILE A 23 -9.55 4.92 -5.11
CA ILE A 23 -8.14 4.56 -5.04
C ILE A 23 -7.71 3.96 -6.37
N VAL A 24 -7.10 4.79 -7.20
CA VAL A 24 -6.59 4.37 -8.52
C VAL A 24 -5.25 3.63 -8.45
N GLY A 25 -4.54 3.69 -7.32
CA GLY A 25 -3.29 2.97 -7.10
C GLY A 25 -2.50 3.45 -5.88
N VAL A 26 -1.50 2.66 -5.49
CA VAL A 26 -0.57 2.96 -4.38
C VAL A 26 0.84 2.65 -4.84
N ALA A 27 1.80 3.51 -4.53
CA ALA A 27 3.18 3.35 -5.00
C ALA A 27 4.22 3.49 -3.88
N PHE A 28 5.23 2.61 -3.89
CA PHE A 28 6.39 2.64 -3.00
C PHE A 28 7.69 2.48 -3.78
N LEU A 29 8.78 3.02 -3.24
CA LEU A 29 10.13 2.80 -3.78
C LEU A 29 10.64 1.41 -3.41
N ILE A 30 10.41 0.99 -2.17
CA ILE A 30 10.92 -0.26 -1.60
C ILE A 30 9.79 -1.06 -0.95
N GLU A 31 9.79 -2.37 -1.10
CA GLU A 31 8.96 -3.31 -0.34
C GLU A 31 9.85 -4.31 0.41
N LEU A 32 9.51 -4.57 1.69
CA LEU A 32 10.07 -5.66 2.49
C LEU A 32 9.10 -6.84 2.43
N VAL A 33 9.29 -7.73 1.45
CA VAL A 33 8.38 -8.81 1.07
C VAL A 33 8.09 -9.74 2.25
N ALA A 34 9.10 -10.04 3.06
CA ALA A 34 8.99 -10.90 4.23
C ALA A 34 8.00 -10.39 5.30
N LEU A 35 7.62 -9.11 5.27
CA LEU A 35 6.70 -8.50 6.23
C LEU A 35 5.22 -8.52 5.77
N GLY A 36 4.94 -8.99 4.56
CA GLY A 36 3.58 -9.27 4.10
C GLY A 36 2.67 -8.04 3.98
N GLY A 37 3.22 -6.83 3.83
CA GLY A 37 2.42 -5.60 3.76
C GLY A 37 1.45 -5.56 2.58
N ARG A 38 1.79 -6.23 1.49
CA ARG A 38 1.00 -6.33 0.25
C ARG A 38 -0.40 -6.89 0.46
N ALA A 39 -0.55 -7.89 1.34
CA ALA A 39 -1.84 -8.52 1.63
C ALA A 39 -2.88 -7.57 2.26
N LYS A 40 -2.46 -6.38 2.71
CA LYS A 40 -3.37 -5.34 3.22
C LYS A 40 -3.79 -4.33 2.15
N LEU A 41 -3.29 -4.46 0.92
CA LEU A 41 -3.48 -3.53 -0.19
C LEU A 41 -3.92 -4.25 -1.49
N ASP A 42 -4.46 -5.47 -1.39
CA ASP A 42 -4.72 -6.36 -2.54
C ASP A 42 -5.82 -5.86 -3.51
N GLU A 43 -6.61 -4.84 -3.12
CA GLU A 43 -7.60 -4.21 -4.01
C GLU A 43 -7.01 -3.05 -4.82
N GLU A 44 -5.84 -2.55 -4.43
CA GLU A 44 -5.24 -1.37 -5.02
C GLU A 44 -4.17 -1.75 -6.06
N GLN A 45 -4.05 -0.97 -7.15
CA GLN A 45 -2.92 -1.12 -8.08
C GLN A 45 -1.61 -0.76 -7.38
N LEU A 46 -0.98 -1.76 -6.76
CA LEU A 46 0.24 -1.58 -5.98
C LEU A 46 1.49 -1.68 -6.87
N HIS A 47 2.19 -0.56 -7.00
CA HIS A 47 3.45 -0.44 -7.70
C HIS A 47 4.62 -0.31 -6.74
N VAL A 48 5.65 -1.12 -6.94
CA VAL A 48 6.90 -1.06 -6.16
C VAL A 48 8.09 -1.10 -7.11
N VAL A 49 9.09 -0.25 -6.87
CA VAL A 49 10.29 -0.17 -7.71
C VAL A 49 11.33 -1.25 -7.33
N LEU A 50 11.55 -1.47 -6.03
CA LEU A 50 12.53 -2.43 -5.50
C LEU A 50 11.88 -3.35 -4.45
N GLN A 51 12.22 -4.64 -4.46
CA GLN A 51 11.69 -5.63 -3.53
C GLN A 51 12.84 -6.37 -2.82
N TYR A 52 12.74 -6.51 -1.50
CA TYR A 52 13.71 -7.18 -0.63
C TYR A 52 13.04 -8.20 0.29
#